data_AF-A0A2K8MKT5-F1
#
_entry.id   AF-A0A2K8MKT5-F1
#
_cell.length_a   1.000
_cell.length_b   1.000
_cell.length_c   1.000
_cell.angle_alpha   90.00
_cell.angle_beta   90.00
_cell.angle_gamma   90.00
#
_symmetry.space_group_name_H-M   'P 1'
#
loop_
_entity.id
_entity.type
_entity.pdbx_description
1 polymer ?
#
loop_
_entity_poly.entity_id
_entity_poly.type
_entity_poly.pdbx_seq_one_letter_code
_entity_poly.pdbx_strand_id
1 'polypeptide(L)'
;MQPPRLGLRMLAQIIGPEVVIAGDRARHGPRLRFFQPHASHGRKPGDGGRVMGVQLNIKDAETVRLARQLADATGQPVTQVIRLALEREVQRREEEFAEVLAKVKEISREFIASMPPEMRGKSSKEWMDDMYDEDGLPK
;
A
#
# COMPACT_ATOMS: atom_id res chain seq x y z
N MET A 1 -17.75 30.59 -29.76
CA MET A 1 -16.43 30.13 -29.27
C MET A 1 -16.66 29.32 -28.00
N GLN A 2 -16.65 27.98 -28.11
CA GLN A 2 -16.70 27.06 -26.97
C GLN A 2 -15.29 26.57 -26.68
N PRO A 3 -14.85 26.47 -25.41
CA PRO A 3 -13.62 25.77 -25.09
C PRO A 3 -13.85 24.25 -25.06
N PRO A 4 -12.90 23.43 -25.53
CA PRO A 4 -13.02 21.98 -25.48
C PRO A 4 -12.53 21.50 -24.11
N ARG A 5 -13.27 20.62 -23.43
CA ARG A 5 -12.69 19.78 -22.37
C ARG A 5 -13.16 18.34 -22.48
N LEU A 6 -12.14 17.49 -22.52
CA LEU A 6 -12.07 16.10 -22.92
C LEU A 6 -13.00 15.19 -22.11
N GLY A 7 -13.48 14.15 -22.81
CA GLY A 7 -14.31 13.10 -22.26
C GLY A 7 -13.64 12.33 -21.12
N LEU A 8 -14.43 12.13 -20.07
CA LEU A 8 -14.17 11.24 -18.96
C LEU A 8 -14.29 9.78 -19.42
N ARG A 9 -13.33 9.28 -20.20
CA ARG A 9 -13.15 7.85 -20.48
C ARG A 9 -11.67 7.53 -20.63
N MET A 10 -11.26 6.42 -20.03
CA MET A 10 -9.91 5.83 -19.98
C MET A 10 -9.04 6.19 -18.77
N LEU A 11 -9.50 5.83 -17.57
CA LEU A 11 -8.62 5.23 -16.57
C LEU A 11 -8.68 3.71 -16.73
N ALA A 12 -8.05 3.23 -17.79
CA ALA A 12 -7.71 1.83 -17.92
C ALA A 12 -6.31 1.61 -17.30
N GLN A 13 -6.17 0.47 -16.63
CA GLN A 13 -4.93 -0.29 -16.61
C GLN A 13 -3.84 0.07 -15.58
N ILE A 14 -4.14 0.08 -14.28
CA ILE A 14 -3.13 -0.28 -13.26
C ILE A 14 -3.82 -1.09 -12.17
N ILE A 15 -3.81 -2.42 -12.32
CA ILE A 15 -3.66 -3.47 -11.29
C ILE A 15 -3.67 -4.78 -12.10
N GLY A 16 -2.48 -5.15 -12.58
CA GLY A 16 -2.16 -6.52 -12.99
C GLY A 16 -1.80 -7.37 -11.77
N PRO A 17 -1.57 -8.67 -11.95
CA PRO A 17 -2.53 -9.69 -11.54
C PRO A 17 -2.23 -10.36 -10.19
N GLU A 18 -3.26 -11.06 -9.70
CA GLU A 18 -3.28 -11.97 -8.56
C GLU A 18 -1.95 -12.70 -8.30
N VAL A 19 -1.40 -12.49 -7.11
CA VAL A 19 -0.43 -13.40 -6.50
C VAL A 19 -1.19 -14.65 -6.09
N VAL A 20 -1.25 -15.63 -6.98
CA VAL A 20 -1.78 -16.97 -6.68
C VAL A 20 -0.74 -17.72 -5.86
N ILE A 21 -0.95 -17.83 -4.55
CA ILE A 21 -0.23 -18.78 -3.70
C ILE A 21 -0.78 -20.17 -4.01
N ALA A 22 -0.13 -20.87 -4.94
CA ALA A 22 -0.50 -22.21 -5.36
C ALA A 22 -0.01 -23.25 -4.33
N GLY A 23 -0.90 -23.65 -3.43
CA GLY A 23 -0.78 -24.86 -2.61
C GLY A 23 -1.38 -26.06 -3.33
N ASP A 24 -0.49 -26.92 -3.83
CA ASP A 24 -0.59 -28.37 -4.04
C ASP A 24 -1.72 -29.01 -4.88
N ARG A 25 -1.33 -30.01 -5.67
CA ARG A 25 -2.15 -30.67 -6.71
C ARG A 25 -2.70 -32.03 -6.23
N ALA A 26 -3.90 -32.33 -6.73
CA ALA A 26 -4.42 -33.65 -7.13
C ALA A 26 -5.24 -34.51 -6.13
N ARG A 27 -6.56 -34.55 -6.44
CA ARG A 27 -7.43 -35.72 -6.66
C ARG A 27 -7.37 -36.92 -5.68
N HIS A 28 -8.48 -37.16 -4.97
CA HIS A 28 -9.22 -38.45 -5.00
C HIS A 28 -10.59 -38.35 -4.26
N GLY A 29 -11.68 -38.66 -4.99
CA GLY A 29 -13.00 -39.24 -4.64
C GLY A 29 -13.77 -38.94 -3.33
N PRO A 30 -15.12 -38.97 -3.34
CA PRO A 30 -15.93 -38.66 -2.18
C PRO A 30 -16.11 -39.88 -1.26
N ARG A 31 -15.83 -39.72 0.03
CA ARG A 31 -16.32 -40.62 1.08
C ARG A 31 -16.86 -39.81 2.25
N LEU A 32 -18.18 -39.69 2.29
CA LEU A 32 -18.94 -39.48 3.52
C LEU A 32 -18.50 -40.53 4.54
N ARG A 33 -18.13 -40.11 5.76
CA ARG A 33 -18.48 -40.78 7.03
C ARG A 33 -17.94 -40.02 8.26
N PHE A 34 -18.91 -39.71 9.13
CA PHE A 34 -18.87 -39.59 10.58
C PHE A 34 -18.06 -38.47 11.25
N PHE A 35 -18.85 -37.50 11.74
CA PHE A 35 -18.56 -36.60 12.86
C PHE A 35 -18.16 -37.41 14.11
N GLN A 36 -16.99 -37.13 14.67
CA GLN A 36 -16.61 -37.59 16.01
C GLN A 36 -15.82 -36.49 16.70
N PRO A 37 -16.36 -35.82 17.74
CA PRO A 37 -15.66 -34.77 18.45
C PRO A 37 -14.71 -35.41 19.48
N HIS A 38 -13.39 -35.19 19.32
CA HIS A 38 -12.44 -35.53 20.37
C HIS A 38 -11.91 -34.27 21.04
N ALA A 39 -12.07 -34.31 22.36
CA ALA A 39 -11.74 -33.35 23.39
C ALA A 39 -10.50 -32.47 23.13
N SER A 40 -10.70 -31.17 23.32
CA SER A 40 -9.70 -30.14 23.48
C SER A 40 -8.70 -30.50 24.60
N HIS A 41 -7.56 -31.06 24.21
CA HIS A 41 -6.37 -31.14 25.06
C HIS A 41 -5.48 -29.92 24.79
N GLY A 42 -5.15 -29.23 25.87
CA GLY A 42 -4.53 -27.90 25.87
C GLY A 42 -3.24 -27.80 25.05
N ARG A 43 -3.17 -26.77 24.21
CA ARG A 43 -1.89 -26.33 23.65
C ARG A 43 -1.07 -25.68 24.76
N LYS A 44 0.09 -26.25 25.08
CA LYS A 44 1.09 -25.54 25.88
C LYS A 44 1.61 -24.33 25.08
N PRO A 45 1.78 -23.15 25.68
CA PRO A 45 2.42 -22.02 25.03
C PRO A 45 3.93 -22.26 25.10
N GLY A 46 4.51 -22.76 24.01
CA GLY A 46 5.93 -23.04 23.97
C GLY A 46 6.36 -23.57 22.62
N ASP A 47 6.52 -22.66 21.65
CA ASP A 47 7.67 -22.70 20.75
C ASP A 47 7.80 -21.31 20.13
N GLY A 48 8.93 -20.65 20.36
CA GLY A 48 9.25 -19.38 19.73
C GLY A 48 9.22 -19.61 18.23
N GLY A 49 8.25 -19.01 17.55
CA GLY A 49 7.97 -19.26 16.15
C GLY A 49 9.26 -19.21 15.34
N ARG A 50 9.74 -20.38 14.90
CA ARG A 50 10.68 -20.43 13.78
C ARG A 50 10.02 -19.61 12.69
N VAL A 51 10.64 -18.49 12.33
CA VAL A 51 10.35 -17.81 11.08
C VAL A 51 10.44 -18.88 10.01
N MET A 52 9.28 -19.37 9.54
CA MET A 52 9.24 -20.26 8.39
C MET A 52 9.93 -19.49 7.28
N GLY A 53 11.04 -20.02 6.77
CA GLY A 53 11.81 -19.35 5.73
C GLY A 53 10.90 -18.98 4.58
N VAL A 54 10.70 -17.69 4.35
CA VAL A 54 9.85 -17.18 3.26
C VAL A 54 10.67 -17.28 1.98
N GLN A 55 10.16 -17.98 0.98
CA GLN A 55 10.83 -18.13 -0.31
C GLN A 55 10.24 -17.15 -1.33
N LEU A 56 11.08 -16.27 -1.87
CA LEU A 56 10.74 -15.42 -3.00
C LEU A 56 11.05 -16.18 -4.30
N ASN A 57 10.03 -16.45 -5.12
CA ASN A 57 10.20 -17.08 -6.43
C ASN A 57 9.95 -16.06 -7.55
N ILE A 58 10.97 -15.85 -8.39
CA ILE A 58 10.93 -14.96 -9.56
C ILE A 58 10.98 -15.83 -10.81
N LYS A 59 9.93 -15.79 -11.63
CA LYS A 59 9.82 -16.56 -12.89
C LYS A 59 10.34 -15.81 -14.12
N ASP A 60 10.56 -14.51 -14.00
CA ASP A 60 11.08 -13.69 -15.09
C ASP A 60 12.59 -13.89 -15.25
N ALA A 61 13.00 -14.30 -16.45
CA ALA A 61 14.39 -14.60 -16.78
C ALA A 61 15.27 -13.35 -16.75
N GLU A 62 14.75 -12.19 -17.21
CA GLU A 62 15.52 -10.96 -17.23
C GLU A 62 15.80 -10.44 -15.81
N THR A 63 14.80 -10.49 -14.92
CA THR A 63 15.01 -10.15 -13.51
C THR A 63 16.08 -11.03 -12.86
N VAL A 64 16.08 -12.35 -13.13
CA VAL A 64 17.13 -13.25 -12.62
C VAL A 64 18.50 -12.91 -13.20
N ARG A 65 18.57 -12.60 -14.50
CA ARG A 65 19.81 -12.19 -15.19
C ARG A 65 20.38 -10.92 -14.57
N LEU A 66 19.56 -9.90 -14.35
CA LEU A 66 19.95 -8.63 -13.74
C LEU A 66 20.44 -8.82 -12.29
N ALA A 67 19.72 -9.62 -11.50
CA ALA A 67 20.10 -9.89 -10.12
C ALA A 67 21.46 -10.60 -10.02
N ARG A 68 21.72 -11.55 -10.93
CA ARG A 68 23.03 -12.22 -11.03
C ARG A 68 24.12 -11.27 -11.49
N GLN A 69 23.88 -10.48 -12.53
CA GLN A 69 24.84 -9.49 -13.02
C GLN A 69 25.25 -8.50 -11.92
N LEU A 70 24.29 -8.05 -11.11
CA LEU A 70 24.56 -7.16 -9.98
C LEU A 70 25.34 -7.87 -8.86
N ALA A 71 25.01 -9.12 -8.55
CA ALA A 71 25.74 -9.95 -7.61
C ALA A 71 27.22 -10.12 -8.03
N ASP A 72 27.45 -10.46 -9.30
CA ASP A 72 28.79 -10.65 -9.86
C ASP A 72 29.60 -9.36 -9.83
N ALA A 73 28.99 -8.23 -10.20
CA ALA A 73 29.65 -6.93 -10.20
C ALA A 73 30.04 -6.44 -8.79
N THR A 74 29.29 -6.86 -7.76
CA THR A 74 29.52 -6.43 -6.37
C THR A 74 30.29 -7.45 -5.53
N GLY A 75 30.45 -8.69 -6.02
CA GLY A 75 31.01 -9.80 -5.26
C GLY A 75 30.12 -10.25 -4.08
N GLN A 76 28.84 -9.90 -4.09
CA GLN A 76 27.90 -10.23 -3.00
C GLN A 76 26.90 -11.31 -3.42
N PRO A 77 26.31 -12.07 -2.49
CA PRO A 77 25.25 -13.03 -2.81
C PRO A 77 24.03 -12.35 -3.46
N VAL A 78 23.36 -13.05 -4.37
CA VAL A 78 22.14 -12.56 -5.07
C VAL A 78 21.08 -12.03 -4.09
N THR A 79 20.82 -12.76 -3.00
CA THR A 79 19.87 -12.33 -1.97
C THR A 79 20.29 -11.03 -1.31
N GLN A 80 21.59 -10.84 -1.07
CA GLN A 80 22.14 -9.66 -0.42
C GLN A 80 22.01 -8.42 -1.31
N VAL A 81 22.31 -8.55 -2.61
CA VAL A 81 22.16 -7.42 -3.54
C VAL A 81 20.70 -7.06 -3.79
N ILE A 82 19.80 -8.05 -3.88
CA ILE A 82 18.36 -7.80 -4.01
C ILE A 82 17.85 -7.07 -2.77
N ARG A 83 18.23 -7.53 -1.57
CA ARG A 83 17.84 -6.88 -0.31
C ARG A 83 18.30 -5.41 -0.29
N LEU A 84 19.57 -5.16 -0.58
CA LEU A 84 20.11 -3.79 -0.59
C LEU A 84 19.43 -2.91 -1.65
N ALA A 85 19.12 -3.45 -2.83
CA ALA A 85 18.40 -2.72 -3.87
C ALA A 85 16.98 -2.34 -3.42
N LEU A 86 16.27 -3.26 -2.78
CA LEU A 86 14.93 -3.01 -2.24
C LEU A 86 14.96 -2.02 -1.08
N GLU A 87 15.90 -2.14 -0.14
CA GLU A 87 16.08 -1.20 0.98
C GLU A 87 16.33 0.22 0.47
N ARG A 88 17.19 0.39 -0.55
CA ARG A 88 17.45 1.70 -1.16
C ARG A 88 16.21 2.28 -1.82
N GLU A 89 15.43 1.46 -2.51
CA GLU A 89 14.20 1.91 -3.18
C GLU A 89 13.13 2.34 -2.17
N VAL A 90 12.96 1.58 -1.09
CA VAL A 90 12.04 1.93 0.00
C VAL A 90 12.47 3.24 0.65
N GLN A 91 13.74 3.36 1.03
CA GLN A 91 14.28 4.56 1.65
C GLN A 91 14.06 5.80 0.76
N ARG A 92 14.36 5.69 -0.54
CA ARG A 92 14.15 6.80 -1.48
C ARG A 92 12.69 7.23 -1.53
N ARG A 93 11.75 6.28 -1.52
CA ARG A 93 10.31 6.58 -1.53
C ARG A 93 9.83 7.21 -0.23
N GLU A 94 10.37 6.78 0.91
CA GLU A 94 10.07 7.39 2.20
C GLU A 94 10.58 8.83 2.28
N GLU A 95 11.77 9.11 1.75
CA GLU A 95 12.34 10.45 1.65
C GLU A 95 11.50 11.35 0.71
N GLU A 96 11.18 10.87 -0.49
CA GLU A 96 10.30 11.58 -1.44
C GLU A 96 8.94 11.92 -0.78
N PHE A 97 8.35 10.97 -0.05
CA PHE A 97 7.08 11.19 0.65
C PHE A 97 7.22 12.19 1.80
N ALA A 98 8.30 12.12 2.58
CA ALA A 98 8.56 13.04 3.67
C ALA A 98 8.74 14.48 3.17
N GLU A 99 9.42 14.68 2.05
CA GLU A 99 9.55 16.00 1.43
C GLU A 99 8.21 16.58 0.97
N VAL A 100 7.38 15.76 0.31
CA VAL A 100 6.03 16.17 -0.10
C VAL A 100 5.18 16.52 1.12
N LEU A 101 5.21 15.68 2.16
CA LEU A 101 4.48 15.93 3.39
C LEU A 101 4.95 17.22 4.10
N ALA A 102 6.25 17.50 4.09
CA ALA A 102 6.80 18.73 4.65
C ALA A 102 6.27 19.97 3.91
N LYS A 103 6.27 19.96 2.58
CA LYS A 103 5.71 21.04 1.75
C LYS A 103 4.22 21.23 1.98
N VAL A 104 3.45 20.15 2.05
CA VAL A 104 2.01 20.21 2.33
C VAL A 104 1.76 20.83 3.72
N LYS A 105 2.53 20.43 4.73
CA LYS A 105 2.43 20.99 6.09
C LYS A 105 2.80 22.48 6.12
N GLU A 106 3.82 22.89 5.38
CA GLU A 106 4.21 24.29 5.26
C GLU A 106 3.10 25.14 4.65
N ILE A 107 2.59 24.75 3.48
CA ILE A 107 1.46 25.42 2.81
C ILE A 107 0.24 25.47 3.73
N SER A 108 -0.06 24.37 4.44
CA SER A 108 -1.18 24.32 5.38
C SER A 108 -1.01 25.31 6.53
N ARG A 109 0.22 25.46 7.06
CA ARG A 109 0.51 26.43 8.12
C ARG A 109 0.38 27.85 7.62
N GLU A 110 0.92 28.18 6.45
CA GLU A 110 0.80 29.50 5.83
C GLU A 110 -0.67 29.86 5.58
N PHE A 111 -1.43 28.91 5.04
CA PHE A 111 -2.86 29.08 4.81
C PHE A 111 -3.62 29.37 6.11
N ILE A 112 -3.40 28.58 7.18
CA ILE A 112 -4.01 28.81 8.50
C ILE A 112 -3.59 30.16 9.09
N ALA A 113 -2.33 30.57 8.93
CA ALA A 113 -1.86 31.85 9.41
C ALA A 113 -2.53 33.02 8.68
N SER A 114 -2.76 32.90 7.37
CA SER A 114 -3.42 33.91 6.54
C SER A 114 -4.94 33.98 6.75
N MET A 115 -5.56 32.93 7.29
CA MET A 115 -6.99 32.92 7.58
C MET A 115 -7.35 33.86 8.75
N PRO A 116 -8.47 34.61 8.62
CA PRO A 116 -9.01 35.40 9.73
C PRO A 116 -9.24 34.54 10.98
N PRO A 117 -9.06 35.09 12.20
CA PRO A 117 -9.18 34.34 13.45
C PRO A 117 -10.51 33.60 13.61
N GLU A 118 -11.57 34.20 13.08
CA GLU A 118 -12.96 33.71 13.09
C GLU A 118 -13.15 32.45 12.23
N MET A 119 -12.21 32.19 11.32
CA MET A 119 -12.19 31.03 10.42
C MET A 119 -11.36 29.86 10.95
N ARG A 120 -10.50 30.10 11.93
CA ARG A 120 -9.57 29.07 12.41
C ARG A 120 -10.33 28.02 13.22
N GLY A 121 -10.25 26.77 12.79
CA GLY A 121 -10.85 25.63 13.49
C GLY A 121 -12.28 25.28 13.06
N LYS A 122 -12.91 26.08 12.19
CA LYS A 122 -14.18 25.71 11.54
C LYS A 122 -13.91 24.82 10.33
N SER A 123 -14.67 23.74 10.21
CA SER A 123 -14.71 22.90 9.01
C SER A 123 -15.35 23.65 7.84
N SER A 124 -15.11 23.16 6.61
CA SER A 124 -15.70 23.75 5.39
C SER A 124 -17.23 23.80 5.42
N LYS A 125 -17.88 22.92 6.18
CA LYS A 125 -19.34 22.88 6.32
C LYS A 125 -19.84 23.96 7.26
N GLU A 126 -19.21 24.12 8.42
CA GLU A 126 -19.52 25.19 9.38
C GLU A 126 -19.27 26.58 8.75
N TRP A 127 -18.32 26.67 7.81
CA TRP A 127 -18.10 27.84 6.97
C TRP A 127 -19.29 28.15 6.05
N MET A 128 -19.81 27.14 5.35
CA MET A 128 -20.95 27.32 4.46
C MET A 128 -22.21 27.66 5.26
N ASP A 129 -22.44 27.01 6.39
CA ASP A 129 -23.63 27.24 7.23
C ASP A 129 -23.64 28.66 7.85
N ASP A 130 -22.49 29.29 8.10
CA ASP A 130 -22.42 30.67 8.61
C ASP A 130 -22.77 31.73 7.55
N MET A 131 -22.49 31.46 6.28
CA MET A 131 -22.68 32.41 5.18
C MET A 131 -24.14 32.55 4.72
N TYR A 132 -24.97 31.53 4.99
CA TYR A 132 -26.38 31.53 4.62
C TYR A 132 -27.28 31.60 5.86
N ASP A 133 -28.45 32.23 5.74
CA ASP A 133 -29.50 32.15 6.74
C ASP A 133 -30.33 30.85 6.61
N GLU A 134 -31.31 30.68 7.50
CA GLU A 134 -32.16 29.48 7.54
C GLU A 134 -33.00 29.28 6.26
N ASP A 135 -33.15 30.34 5.45
CA ASP A 135 -33.84 30.34 4.17
C ASP A 135 -32.88 30.15 2.98
N GLY A 136 -31.58 30.02 3.23
CA GLY A 136 -30.54 29.79 2.22
C GLY A 136 -30.09 31.06 1.47
N LEU A 137 -30.38 32.25 2.02
CA LEU A 137 -29.93 33.52 1.46
C LEU A 137 -28.60 33.96 2.08
N PRO A 138 -27.69 34.59 1.31
CA PRO A 138 -26.45 35.12 1.87
C PRO A 138 -26.73 36.20 2.91
N LYS A 139 -26.08 36.09 4.07
CA LYS A 139 -26.09 37.13 5.12
C LYS A 139 -25.21 38.33 4.75
#